data_AF-A0A9Q9BUJ1-F1
#
_entry.id   AF-A0A9Q9BUJ1-F1
#
_cell.length_a   1.000
_cell.length_b   1.000
_cell.length_c   1.000
_cell.angle_alpha   90.00
_cell.angle_beta   90.00
_cell.angle_gamma   90.00
#
_symmetry.space_group_name_H-M   'P 1'
#
loop_
_entity.id
_entity.type
_entity.pdbx_description
1 polymer ?
#
loop_
_entity_poly.entity_id
_entity_poly.type
_entity_poly.pdbx_seq_one_letter_code
_entity_poly.pdbx_strand_id
1 'polypeptide(L)' 'MKPYKKQHIIKHALEHYIKRPGASDEDLNQEKKVLEEVKADIQQMKEQYNIK' A
#
# COMPACT_ATOMS: atom_id res chain seq x y z
N MET A 1 -12.19 -1.72 -12.83
CA MET A 1 -12.03 -1.75 -11.35
C MET A 1 -11.87 -0.31 -10.87
N LYS A 2 -12.59 0.15 -9.83
CA LYS A 2 -12.45 1.54 -9.36
C LYS A 2 -11.01 1.79 -8.87
N PRO A 3 -10.35 2.92 -9.22
CA PRO A 3 -8.97 3.22 -8.83
C PRO A 3 -8.71 3.04 -7.32
N TYR A 4 -9.67 3.46 -6.49
CA TYR A 4 -9.61 3.32 -5.04
C TYR A 4 -9.52 1.85 -4.57
N LYS A 5 -10.32 0.95 -5.15
CA LYS A 5 -10.27 -0.48 -4.82
C LYS A 5 -8.95 -1.12 -5.24
N LYS A 6 -8.36 -0.68 -6.36
CA LYS A 6 -7.05 -1.16 -6.82
C LYS A 6 -5.96 -0.82 -5.79
N GLN A 7 -5.93 0.41 -5.28
CA GLN A 7 -4.95 0.82 -4.27
C GLN A 7 -5.06 0.01 -2.97
N HIS A 8 -6.29 -0.27 -2.50
CA HIS A 8 -6.49 -1.13 -1.31
C HIS A 8 -5.98 -2.57 -1.50
N ILE A 9 -6.12 -3.13 -2.70
CA ILE A 9 -5.57 -4.47 -2.99
C ILE A 9 -4.04 -4.43 -2.98
N ILE A 10 -3.44 -3.41 -3.59
CA ILE A 10 -1.98 -3.22 -3.58
C ILE A 10 -1.48 -3.07 -2.14
N LYS A 11 -2.14 -2.25 -1.33
CA LYS A 11 -1.85 -2.09 0.10
C LYS A 11 -1.84 -3.45 0.82
N HIS A 12 -2.91 -4.24 0.67
CA HIS A 12 -3.01 -5.54 1.34
C HIS A 12 -1.98 -6.55 0.86
N ALA A 13 -1.66 -6.54 -0.44
CA ALA A 13 -0.59 -7.37 -0.98
C ALA A 13 0.75 -6.99 -0.33
N LEU A 14 1.09 -5.69 -0.30
CA LEU A 14 2.32 -5.20 0.32
C LEU A 14 2.39 -5.53 1.82
N GLU A 15 1.30 -5.36 2.57
CA GLU A 15 1.21 -5.74 3.99
C GLU A 15 1.48 -7.24 4.24
N HIS A 16 1.18 -8.09 3.25
CA HIS A 16 1.49 -9.51 3.29
C HIS A 16 2.95 -9.79 2.89
N TYR A 17 3.43 -9.18 1.81
CA TYR A 17 4.80 -9.37 1.32
C TYR A 17 5.86 -8.93 2.33
N ILE A 18 5.66 -7.81 3.05
CA ILE A 18 6.61 -7.37 4.10
C ILE A 18 6.73 -8.34 5.28
N LYS A 19 5.83 -9.33 5.40
CA LYS A 19 5.85 -10.37 6.44
C LYS A 19 6.36 -11.70 5.92
N ARG A 20 6.79 -11.79 4.65
CA ARG A 20 7.25 -13.05 4.06
C ARG A 20 8.54 -13.52 4.74
N PRO A 21 8.67 -14.82 5.04
CA PRO A 21 9.92 -15.37 5.57
C PRO A 21 11.02 -15.25 4.52
N GLY A 22 12.25 -14.95 4.97
CA GLY A 22 13.42 -14.90 4.09
C GLY A 22 13.55 -13.64 3.23
N ALA A 23 12.77 -12.60 3.49
CA ALA A 23 13.01 -11.28 2.90
C ALA A 23 14.26 -10.63 3.52
N SER A 24 15.07 -9.99 2.67
CA SER A 24 16.22 -9.20 3.13
C SER A 24 15.75 -7.87 3.74
N ASP A 25 16.51 -7.32 4.68
CA ASP A 25 16.20 -6.02 5.28
C ASP A 25 16.11 -4.88 4.25
N GLU A 26 16.92 -4.95 3.18
CA GLU A 26 16.90 -3.97 2.09
C GLU A 26 15.58 -4.03 1.29
N ASP A 27 15.14 -5.24 0.89
CA ASP A 27 13.84 -5.46 0.27
C ASP A 27 12.71 -4.96 1.17
N LEU A 28 12.74 -5.33 2.45
CA LEU A 28 11.73 -4.92 3.42
C LEU A 28 11.66 -3.40 3.58
N ASN A 29 12.80 -2.70 3.56
CA ASN A 29 12.83 -1.24 3.63
C ASN A 29 12.21 -0.60 2.38
N GLN A 30 12.52 -1.11 1.19
CA GLN A 30 11.92 -0.61 -0.05
C GLN A 30 10.41 -0.87 -0.08
N GLU A 31 9.98 -2.07 0.29
CA GLU A 31 8.56 -2.45 0.31
C GLU A 31 7.75 -1.67 1.35
N LYS A 32 8.33 -1.38 2.53
CA LYS A 32 7.71 -0.49 3.52
C LYS A 32 7.55 0.93 3.00
N LYS A 33 8.55 1.46 2.27
CA LYS A 33 8.46 2.79 1.67
C LYS A 33 7.32 2.86 0.66
N VAL A 34 7.22 1.87 -0.23
CA VAL A 34 6.12 1.78 -1.21
C VAL A 34 4.77 1.62 -0.52
N LEU A 35 4.69 0.86 0.58
CA LEU A 35 3.45 0.75 1.37
C LEU A 35 2.99 2.10 1.94
N GLU A 36 3.91 2.95 2.41
CA GLU A 36 3.59 4.29 2.89
C GLU A 36 3.08 5.19 1.75
N GLU A 37 3.71 5.14 0.57
CA GLU A 37 3.25 5.88 -0.62
C GLU A 37 1.82 5.46 -1.01
N VAL A 38 1.55 4.15 -1.07
CA VAL A 38 0.21 3.63 -1.38
C VAL A 38 -0.84 4.05 -0.34
N LYS A 39 -0.47 4.09 0.95
CA LYS A 39 -1.38 4.60 1.99
C LYS A 39 -1.68 6.09 1.81
N ALA A 40 -0.68 6.90 1.45
CA ALA A 40 -0.85 8.32 1.17
C ALA A 40 -1.77 8.54 -0.05
N ASP A 41 -1.58 7.79 -1.13
CA ASP A 41 -2.47 7.79 -2.30
C ASP A 41 -3.92 7.45 -1.91
N ILE A 42 -4.12 6.40 -1.11
CA ILE A 42 -5.46 6.02 -0.61
C ILE A 42 -6.09 7.17 0.18
N GLN A 43 -5.32 7.85 1.04
CA GLN A 43 -5.80 8.97 1.84
C GLN A 43 -6.19 10.15 0.96
N GLN A 44 -5.34 10.54 0.00
CA GLN A 44 -5.65 11.60 -0.96
C GLN A 44 -6.91 11.27 -1.76
N MET A 45 -7.06 10.02 -2.20
CA MET A 45 -8.26 9.59 -2.91
C MET A 45 -9.51 9.64 -2.03
N LYS A 46 -9.41 9.33 -0.73
CA LYS A 46 -10.54 9.50 0.20
C LYS A 46 -10.99 10.95 0.26
N GLU A 47 -10.03 11.87 0.37
CA GLU A 47 -10.30 13.31 0.41
C GLU A 47 -10.94 13.79 -0.90
N GLN A 48 -10.37 13.41 -2.05
CA GLN A 48 -10.85 13.79 -3.37
C GLN A 48 -12.25 13.25 -3.69
N TYR A 49 -12.53 12.00 -3.31
CA TYR A 49 -13.82 11.38 -3.55
C TYR A 49 -14.85 11.62 -2.44
N ASN A 50 -14.49 12.42 -1.41
CA ASN A 50 -15.30 12.67 -0.22
C ASN A 50 -15.81 11.37 0.43
N ILE A 51 -14.97 10.33 0.43
CA ILE A 51 -15.27 9.03 1.03
C ILE A 51 -15.04 9.17 2.53
N LYS A 52 -16.12 9.17 3.32
CA LYS A 52 -16.10 9.15 4.79
C LYS A 52 -15.62 7.81 5.34
#